data_AF-A0A3N5ZTR6-F1
#
_entry.id   AF-A0A3N5ZTR6-F1
#
_cell.length_a   1.000
_cell.length_b   1.000
_cell.length_c   1.000
_cell.angle_alpha   90.00
_cell.angle_beta   90.00
_cell.angle_gamma   90.00
#
_symmetry.space_group_name_H-M   'P 1'
#
loop_
_entity.id
_entity.type
_entity.pdbx_description
1 polymer ?
#
loop_
_entity_poly.entity_id
_entity_poly.type
_entity_poly.pdbx_seq_one_letter_code
_entity_poly.pdbx_strand_id
1 'polypeptide(L)'
;MKSWLNFLSSDEYKQRQILIFIAEAAFLQMILSIILLVIYSLNGGNPIIFIAIPFFIFFIYILIRYIWSGIEYTDIFAEKQYKKKKRNIFIQSLFFLILLFISYMFILGVPKSNSDKFDMIVPILLIGILIYIINRISLKRSYKKNKNM
;
A
#
# COMPACT_ATOMS: atom_id res chain seq x y z
N MET A 1 -11.43 -13.73 -21.75
CA MET A 1 -12.24 -14.09 -20.57
C MET A 1 -12.35 -12.88 -19.67
N LYS A 2 -13.56 -12.48 -19.22
CA LYS A 2 -13.71 -11.42 -18.21
C LYS A 2 -13.39 -12.02 -16.84
N SER A 3 -12.19 -11.75 -16.32
CA SER A 3 -11.80 -12.09 -14.95
C SER A 3 -12.09 -10.91 -14.02
N TRP A 4 -12.20 -11.15 -12.72
CA TRP A 4 -12.28 -10.10 -11.69
C TRP A 4 -11.07 -9.15 -11.75
N LEU A 5 -9.95 -9.60 -12.33
CA LEU A 5 -8.74 -8.78 -12.57
C LEU A 5 -8.98 -7.60 -13.51
N ASN A 6 -10.00 -7.65 -14.36
CA ASN A 6 -10.35 -6.53 -15.24
C ASN A 6 -10.83 -5.30 -14.43
N PHE A 7 -11.24 -5.49 -13.18
CA PHE A 7 -11.51 -4.38 -12.27
C PHE A 7 -10.23 -3.63 -11.86
N LEU A 8 -9.10 -4.34 -11.73
CA LEU A 8 -7.83 -3.75 -11.28
C LEU A 8 -7.07 -3.03 -12.40
N SER A 9 -7.09 -3.56 -13.61
CA SER A 9 -6.43 -2.94 -14.76
C SER A 9 -6.94 -3.51 -16.08
N SER A 10 -6.94 -2.70 -17.14
CA SER A 10 -7.17 -3.14 -18.52
C SER A 10 -5.91 -3.68 -19.21
N ASP A 11 -4.72 -3.54 -18.60
CA ASP A 11 -3.44 -3.98 -19.16
C ASP A 11 -3.11 -5.41 -18.72
N GLU A 12 -2.99 -6.33 -19.67
CA GLU A 12 -2.67 -7.74 -19.45
C GLU A 12 -1.33 -7.94 -18.74
N TYR A 13 -0.31 -7.12 -19.05
CA TYR A 13 0.99 -7.22 -18.38
C TYR A 13 0.87 -6.91 -16.89
N LYS A 14 0.12 -5.86 -16.56
CA LYS A 14 -0.13 -5.44 -15.18
C LYS A 14 -0.93 -6.50 -14.42
N GLN A 15 -1.96 -7.07 -15.04
CA GLN A 15 -2.74 -8.16 -14.46
C GLN A 15 -1.88 -9.37 -14.12
N ARG A 16 -1.00 -9.78 -15.06
CA ARG A 16 -0.11 -10.94 -14.86
C ARG A 16 0.85 -10.72 -13.69
N GLN A 17 1.43 -9.53 -13.56
CA GLN A 17 2.33 -9.23 -12.45
C GLN A 17 1.60 -9.22 -11.10
N ILE A 18 0.40 -8.64 -11.04
CA ILE A 18 -0.41 -8.65 -9.81
C ILE A 18 -0.73 -10.09 -9.39
N LEU A 19 -1.08 -10.97 -10.34
CA LEU A 19 -1.31 -12.38 -10.06
C LEU A 19 -0.07 -13.09 -9.49
N ILE A 20 1.11 -12.82 -10.05
CA ILE A 20 2.37 -13.38 -9.54
C ILE A 20 2.59 -12.92 -8.09
N PHE A 21 2.39 -11.63 -7.79
CA PHE A 21 2.56 -11.12 -6.42
C PHE A 21 1.56 -11.73 -5.43
N ILE A 22 0.30 -11.94 -5.86
CA ILE A 22 -0.72 -12.61 -5.05
C ILE A 22 -0.31 -14.07 -4.79
N ALA A 23 0.17 -14.78 -5.81
CA ALA A 23 0.60 -16.17 -5.66
C ALA A 23 1.82 -16.31 -4.73
N GLU A 24 2.83 -15.45 -4.90
CA GLU A 24 4.00 -15.36 -4.01
C GLU A 24 3.57 -15.08 -2.56
N ALA A 25 2.67 -14.11 -2.36
CA ALA A 25 2.16 -13.75 -1.04
C ALA A 25 1.36 -14.88 -0.40
N ALA A 26 0.50 -15.57 -1.16
CA ALA A 26 -0.31 -16.68 -0.67
C ALA A 26 0.57 -17.86 -0.23
N PHE A 27 1.60 -18.17 -1.00
CA PHE A 27 2.57 -19.21 -0.64
C PHE A 27 3.32 -18.86 0.66
N LEU A 28 3.75 -17.61 0.78
CA LEU A 28 4.43 -17.11 1.99
C LEU A 28 3.50 -17.10 3.20
N GLN A 29 2.23 -16.71 3.02
CA GLN A 29 1.20 -16.77 4.06
C GLN A 29 0.97 -18.21 4.53
N MET A 30 0.90 -19.17 3.60
CA MET A 30 0.70 -20.58 3.91
C MET A 30 1.83 -21.11 4.80
N ILE A 31 3.09 -20.87 4.42
CA ILE A 31 4.26 -21.27 5.20
C ILE A 31 4.23 -20.65 6.60
N LEU A 32 4.00 -19.33 6.69
CA LEU A 32 3.91 -18.63 7.97
C LEU A 32 2.80 -19.17 8.87
N SER A 33 1.64 -19.49 8.28
CA SER A 33 0.51 -20.04 9.02
C SER A 33 0.85 -21.40 9.62
N ILE A 34 1.56 -22.27 8.88
CA ILE A 34 2.02 -23.57 9.37
C ILE A 34 3.00 -23.39 10.54
N ILE A 35 4.01 -22.52 10.37
CA ILE A 35 5.02 -22.25 11.42
C ILE A 35 4.33 -21.73 12.70
N LEU A 36 3.43 -20.76 12.56
CA LEU A 36 2.73 -20.15 13.68
C LEU A 36 1.76 -21.12 14.36
N LEU A 37 1.14 -22.04 13.62
CA LEU A 37 0.31 -23.10 14.19
C LEU A 37 1.12 -24.07 15.05
N VAL A 38 2.33 -24.44 14.62
CA VAL A 38 3.26 -25.26 15.43
C VAL A 38 3.70 -24.51 16.69
N ILE A 39 4.00 -23.22 16.59
CA ILE A 39 4.36 -22.40 17.77
C ILE A 39 3.18 -22.33 18.75
N TYR A 40 1.96 -22.13 18.23
CA TYR A 40 0.75 -22.09 19.04
C TYR A 40 0.48 -23.43 19.74
N SER A 41 0.68 -24.57 19.08
CA SER A 41 0.45 -25.88 19.71
C SER A 41 1.45 -26.19 20.83
N LEU A 42 2.66 -25.63 20.77
CA LEU A 42 3.70 -25.83 21.80
C LEU A 42 3.57 -24.88 22.99
N ASN A 43 3.27 -23.60 22.74
CA ASN A 43 3.35 -22.54 23.76
C ASN A 43 1.99 -21.92 24.12
N GLY A 44 0.92 -22.28 23.41
CA GLY A 44 -0.36 -21.58 23.49
C GLY A 44 -0.25 -20.12 23.04
N GLY A 45 -1.25 -19.31 23.42
CA GLY A 45 -1.27 -17.85 23.18
C GLY A 45 -2.59 -17.37 22.60
N ASN A 46 -2.62 -16.14 22.09
CA ASN A 46 -3.87 -15.58 21.54
C ASN A 46 -4.06 -15.98 20.07
N PRO A 47 -5.08 -16.81 19.73
CA PRO A 47 -5.28 -17.32 18.38
C PRO A 47 -5.51 -16.21 17.34
N ILE A 48 -6.05 -15.06 17.76
CA ILE A 48 -6.28 -13.90 16.89
C ILE A 48 -4.94 -13.38 16.35
N ILE A 49 -3.89 -13.33 17.18
CA ILE A 49 -2.57 -12.83 16.78
C ILE A 49 -1.93 -13.78 15.75
N PHE A 50 -2.02 -15.10 15.99
CA PHE A 50 -1.45 -16.11 15.09
C PHE A 50 -2.13 -16.13 13.72
N ILE A 51 -3.41 -15.77 13.63
CA ILE A 51 -4.12 -15.60 12.36
C ILE A 51 -3.81 -14.24 11.73
N ALA A 52 -3.83 -13.16 12.52
CA ALA A 52 -3.67 -11.80 12.00
C ALA A 52 -2.30 -11.58 11.35
N ILE A 53 -1.22 -12.12 11.92
CA ILE A 53 0.15 -11.90 11.42
C ILE A 53 0.33 -12.38 9.97
N PRO A 54 0.03 -13.64 9.60
CA PRO A 54 0.13 -14.11 8.21
C PRO A 54 -0.68 -13.27 7.23
N PHE A 55 -1.92 -12.90 7.59
CA PHE A 55 -2.77 -12.07 6.74
C PHE A 55 -2.18 -10.66 6.56
N PHE A 56 -1.65 -10.07 7.62
CA PHE A 56 -1.04 -8.75 7.53
C PHE A 56 0.21 -8.78 6.64
N ILE A 57 1.05 -9.81 6.79
CA ILE A 57 2.23 -10.02 5.96
C ILE A 57 1.84 -10.24 4.50
N PHE A 58 0.77 -10.98 4.21
CA PHE A 58 0.24 -11.17 2.85
C PHE A 58 -0.02 -9.82 2.16
N PHE A 59 -0.79 -8.93 2.80
CA PHE A 59 -1.11 -7.62 2.23
C PHE A 59 0.13 -6.74 2.07
N ILE A 60 0.99 -6.70 3.09
CA ILE A 60 2.23 -5.91 3.05
C ILE A 60 3.13 -6.39 1.92
N TYR A 61 3.28 -7.70 1.73
CA TYR A 61 4.12 -8.28 0.69
C TYR A 61 3.66 -7.84 -0.71
N ILE A 62 2.36 -7.95 -1.00
CA ILE A 62 1.78 -7.53 -2.28
C ILE A 62 2.03 -6.03 -2.49
N LEU A 63 1.78 -5.19 -1.48
CA LEU A 63 1.99 -3.75 -1.57
C LEU A 63 3.46 -3.42 -1.88
N ILE A 64 4.40 -4.02 -1.14
CA ILE A 64 5.83 -3.81 -1.35
C ILE A 64 6.22 -4.22 -2.78
N ARG A 65 5.84 -5.42 -3.22
CA ARG A 65 6.15 -5.92 -4.57
C ARG A 65 5.55 -5.03 -5.65
N TYR A 66 4.31 -4.60 -5.49
CA TYR A 66 3.63 -3.69 -6.41
C TYR A 66 4.40 -2.36 -6.55
N ILE A 67 4.71 -1.70 -5.43
CA ILE A 67 5.48 -0.44 -5.42
C ILE A 67 6.86 -0.63 -6.04
N TRP A 68 7.50 -1.76 -5.73
CA TRP A 68 8.85 -2.07 -6.19
C TRP A 68 8.93 -2.44 -7.66
N SER A 69 7.87 -3.01 -8.22
CA SER A 69 7.79 -3.41 -9.62
C SER A 69 7.73 -2.21 -10.58
N GLY A 70 7.27 -1.05 -10.09
CA GLY A 70 7.15 0.17 -10.89
C GLY A 70 6.18 0.05 -12.07
N ILE A 71 5.23 -0.89 -12.02
CA ILE A 71 4.24 -1.14 -13.09
C ILE A 71 3.11 -0.10 -13.13
N GLU A 72 3.13 0.88 -12.24
CA GLU A 72 2.05 1.85 -12.09
C GLU A 72 2.14 3.03 -13.08
N TYR A 73 3.35 3.37 -13.53
CA TYR A 73 3.59 4.54 -14.38
C TYR A 73 4.32 4.17 -15.68
N THR A 74 3.86 3.10 -16.34
CA THR A 74 4.43 2.57 -17.60
C THR A 74 4.55 3.62 -18.70
N ASP A 75 3.72 4.66 -18.69
CA ASP A 75 3.64 5.65 -19.77
C ASP A 75 4.56 6.87 -19.57
N ILE A 76 5.36 6.89 -18.49
CA ILE A 76 6.24 8.02 -18.16
C ILE A 76 7.66 7.76 -18.65
N PHE A 77 7.99 8.33 -19.81
CA PHE A 77 9.32 8.23 -20.44
C PHE A 77 10.11 9.54 -20.38
N ALA A 78 9.43 10.69 -20.39
CA ALA A 78 10.08 11.99 -20.46
C ALA A 78 10.25 12.66 -19.08
N GLU A 79 11.36 13.37 -18.87
CA GLU A 79 11.63 14.08 -17.61
C GLU A 79 10.55 15.14 -17.27
N LYS A 80 9.98 15.79 -18.30
CA LYS A 80 8.86 16.73 -18.13
C LYS A 80 7.63 16.04 -17.53
N GLN A 81 7.29 14.84 -17.99
CA GLN A 81 6.17 14.04 -17.47
C GLN A 81 6.44 13.59 -16.04
N TYR A 82 7.67 13.15 -15.74
CA TYR A 82 8.09 12.78 -14.38
C TYR A 82 7.96 13.94 -13.39
N LYS A 83 8.47 15.14 -13.73
CA LYS A 83 8.35 16.34 -12.88
C LYS A 83 6.89 16.75 -12.66
N LYS A 84 6.05 16.70 -13.70
CA LYS A 84 4.61 16.97 -13.61
C LYS A 84 3.92 15.98 -12.67
N LYS A 85 4.18 14.68 -12.83
CA LYS A 85 3.55 13.64 -12.01
C LYS A 85 4.01 13.71 -10.55
N LYS A 86 5.29 14.03 -10.30
CA LYS A 86 5.84 14.27 -8.95
C LYS A 86 5.07 15.39 -8.22
N ARG A 87 4.76 16.50 -8.91
CA ARG A 87 3.94 17.59 -8.35
C ARG A 87 2.49 17.15 -8.13
N ASN A 88 1.90 16.39 -9.06
CA ASN A 88 0.54 15.88 -8.89
C ASN A 88 0.42 14.93 -7.70
N ILE A 89 1.39 14.03 -7.48
CA ILE A 89 1.42 13.14 -6.31
C ILE A 89 1.43 13.95 -5.02
N PHE A 90 2.20 15.05 -4.96
CA PHE A 90 2.23 15.92 -3.79
C PHE A 90 0.86 16.56 -3.52
N ILE A 91 0.23 17.12 -4.56
CA ILE A 91 -1.11 17.74 -4.45
C ILE A 91 -2.16 16.69 -4.04
N GLN A 92 -2.13 15.50 -4.64
CA GLN A 92 -3.03 14.41 -4.29
C GLN A 92 -2.85 13.92 -2.85
N SER A 93 -1.60 13.83 -2.38
CA SER A 93 -1.31 13.44 -1.00
C SER A 93 -1.80 14.50 0.00
N LEU A 94 -1.66 15.78 -0.32
CA LEU A 94 -2.22 16.88 0.47
C LEU A 94 -3.76 16.84 0.50
N PHE A 95 -4.39 16.65 -0.65
CA PHE A 95 -5.84 16.54 -0.74
C PHE A 95 -6.37 15.35 0.08
N PHE A 96 -5.69 14.20 -0.01
CA PHE A 96 -6.01 13.03 0.78
C PHE A 96 -5.88 13.29 2.29
N LEU A 97 -4.82 13.97 2.73
CA LEU A 97 -4.64 14.39 4.12
C LEU A 97 -5.81 15.26 4.63
N ILE A 98 -6.22 16.25 3.84
CA ILE A 98 -7.36 17.12 4.16
C ILE A 98 -8.64 16.30 4.27
N LEU A 99 -8.87 15.39 3.34
CA LEU A 99 -10.07 14.53 3.33
C LEU A 99 -10.10 13.59 4.53
N LEU A 100 -8.96 13.04 4.94
CA LEU A 100 -8.83 12.17 6.11
C LEU A 100 -9.06 12.96 7.40
N PHE A 101 -8.56 14.18 7.48
CA PHE A 101 -8.82 15.10 8.58
C PHE A 101 -10.31 15.44 8.71
N ILE A 102 -10.98 15.81 7.61
CA ILE A 102 -12.42 16.10 7.61
C ILE A 102 -13.21 14.85 8.02
N SER A 103 -12.86 13.68 7.48
CA SER A 103 -13.53 12.41 7.83
C SER A 103 -13.36 12.06 9.30
N TYR A 104 -12.17 12.26 9.87
CA TYR A 104 -11.92 12.05 11.29
C TYR A 104 -12.83 12.94 12.15
N MET A 105 -12.89 14.25 11.86
CA MET A 105 -13.75 15.18 12.59
C MET A 105 -15.23 14.83 12.48
N PHE A 106 -15.66 14.27 11.34
CA PHE A 106 -17.03 13.85 11.14
C PHE A 106 -17.39 12.59 11.96
N ILE A 107 -16.47 11.63 12.07
CA ILE A 107 -16.71 10.35 12.75
C ILE A 107 -16.52 10.46 14.27
N LEU A 108 -15.44 11.11 14.70
CA LEU A 108 -15.02 11.15 16.11
C LEU A 108 -15.28 12.51 16.78
N GLY A 109 -15.72 13.50 16.02
CA GLY A 109 -16.00 14.85 16.51
C GLY A 109 -14.78 15.77 16.54
N VAL A 110 -15.00 17.02 16.93
CA VAL A 110 -13.95 18.03 17.05
C VAL A 110 -13.14 17.80 18.33
N PRO A 111 -11.80 17.69 18.26
CA PRO A 111 -10.96 17.49 19.44
C PRO A 111 -11.07 18.68 20.40
N LYS A 112 -11.28 18.40 21.69
CA LYS A 112 -11.50 19.44 22.72
C LYS A 112 -10.24 19.71 23.54
N SER A 113 -9.40 18.71 23.74
CA SER A 113 -8.14 18.83 24.47
C SER A 113 -6.93 18.87 23.54
N ASN A 114 -5.76 19.22 24.09
CA ASN A 114 -4.51 19.12 23.33
C ASN A 114 -4.10 17.67 23.06
N SER A 115 -4.38 16.72 23.97
CA SER A 115 -4.11 15.30 23.72
C SER A 115 -4.92 14.78 22.54
N ASP A 116 -6.22 15.12 22.47
CA ASP A 116 -7.09 14.68 21.37
C ASP A 116 -6.60 15.19 20.00
N LYS A 117 -6.01 16.40 19.99
CA LYS A 117 -5.40 16.96 18.77
C LYS A 117 -4.18 16.16 18.35
N PHE A 118 -3.33 15.73 19.29
CA PHE A 118 -2.17 14.89 18.97
C PHE A 118 -2.59 13.51 18.48
N ASP A 119 -3.56 12.89 19.16
CA ASP A 119 -4.12 11.59 18.80
C ASP A 119 -4.77 11.59 17.41
N MET A 120 -5.27 12.75 16.97
CA MET A 120 -5.78 12.95 15.62
C MET A 120 -4.66 13.25 14.61
N ILE A 121 -3.83 14.26 14.87
CA ILE A 121 -2.89 14.81 13.89
C ILE A 121 -1.77 13.82 13.57
N VAL A 122 -1.24 13.13 14.58
CA VAL A 122 -0.06 12.25 14.40
C VAL A 122 -0.38 11.08 13.45
N PRO A 123 -1.47 10.30 13.63
CA PRO A 123 -1.81 9.23 12.71
C PRO A 123 -2.12 9.73 11.29
N ILE A 124 -2.86 10.84 11.16
CA ILE A 124 -3.21 11.43 9.86
C ILE A 124 -1.95 11.80 9.09
N LEU A 125 -1.02 12.52 9.73
CA LEU A 125 0.24 12.91 9.11
C LEU A 125 1.09 11.69 8.74
N LEU A 126 1.19 10.69 9.62
CA LEU A 126 1.92 9.45 9.33
C LEU A 126 1.38 8.75 8.09
N ILE A 127 0.06 8.60 7.99
CA ILE A 127 -0.60 7.96 6.84
C ILE A 127 -0.33 8.77 5.56
N GLY A 128 -0.49 10.09 5.59
CA GLY A 128 -0.26 10.93 4.41
C GLY A 128 1.19 10.93 3.95
N ILE A 129 2.14 10.98 4.88
CA ILE A 129 3.58 10.87 4.60
C ILE A 129 3.87 9.50 3.96
N LEU A 130 3.32 8.42 4.52
CA LEU A 130 3.51 7.07 4.02
C LEU A 130 2.99 6.93 2.57
N ILE A 131 1.77 7.39 2.29
CA ILE A 131 1.17 7.38 0.95
C ILE A 131 2.01 8.20 -0.03
N TYR A 132 2.49 9.37 0.39
CA TYR A 132 3.35 10.20 -0.46
C TYR A 132 4.67 9.50 -0.79
N ILE A 133 5.32 8.88 0.20
CA ILE A 133 6.58 8.14 0.02
C ILE A 133 6.36 6.95 -0.93
N ILE A 134 5.29 6.17 -0.70
CA ILE A 134 4.92 5.01 -1.53
C ILE A 134 4.79 5.41 -3.00
N ASN A 135 3.98 6.44 -3.28
CA ASN A 135 3.76 6.92 -4.65
C ASN A 135 5.03 7.47 -5.29
N ARG A 136 5.88 8.13 -4.51
CA ARG A 136 7.16 8.67 -4.98
C ARG A 136 8.18 7.59 -5.31
N ILE A 137 8.24 6.52 -4.52
CA ILE A 137 9.12 5.37 -4.80
C ILE A 137 8.65 4.66 -6.07
N SER A 138 7.34 4.39 -6.19
CA SER A 138 6.73 3.78 -7.37
C SER A 138 7.06 4.58 -8.65
N LEU A 139 6.85 5.91 -8.61
CA LEU A 139 7.15 6.81 -9.73
C LEU A 139 8.65 6.81 -10.10
N LYS A 140 9.55 6.90 -9.10
CA LYS A 140 11.00 6.91 -9.34
C LYS A 140 11.47 5.61 -9.99
N ARG A 141 10.96 4.45 -9.53
CA ARG A 141 11.33 3.15 -10.08
C ARG A 141 10.80 2.96 -11.49
N SER A 142 9.54 3.32 -11.72
CA SER A 142 8.92 3.24 -13.05
C SER A 142 9.68 4.10 -14.07
N TYR A 143 9.97 5.36 -13.75
CA TYR A 143 10.76 6.24 -14.62
C TYR A 143 12.16 5.70 -14.92
N LYS A 144 12.85 5.15 -13.90
CA LYS A 144 14.18 4.53 -14.11
C LYS A 144 14.09 3.31 -15.04
N LYS A 145 13.05 2.49 -14.90
CA LYS A 145 12.82 1.32 -15.76
C LYS A 145 12.55 1.73 -17.21
N ASN A 146 11.69 2.72 -17.41
CA ASN A 146 11.29 3.19 -18.74
C ASN A 146 12.41 3.95 -19.47
N LYS A 147 13.30 4.65 -18.76
CA LYS A 147 14.45 5.35 -19.36
C LYS A 147 15.55 4.37 -19.83
N ASN A 148 15.58 3.17 -19.26
CA ASN A 148 16.56 2.13 -19.57
C ASN A 148 16.06 1.15 -20.65
N MET A 149 14.85 1.35 -21.16
CA MET A 149 14.27 0.64 -22.31
C MET A 149 14.44 1.50 -23.56
#